data_AF-A0A5E4LH37-F1
#
_entry.id   AF-A0A5E4LH37-F1
#
_cell.length_a   1.000
_cell.length_b   1.000
_cell.length_c   1.000
_cell.angle_alpha   90.00
_cell.angle_beta   90.00
_cell.angle_gamma   90.00
#
_symmetry.space_group_name_H-M   'P 1'
#
loop_
_entity.id
_entity.type
_entity.pdbx_description
1 polymer ?
#
loop_
_entity_poly.entity_id
_entity_poly.type
_entity_poly.pdbx_seq_one_letter_code
_entity_poly.pdbx_strand_id
1 'polypeptide(L)'
;MNWKTHLLLGAALGAAVCYFLFTKDALQVALAAVLAGGSALLPDIDIRNSKASKITYLILGGAALVAAAWLSFGSGKGAWEFALYLCAIVGGILIVDLLIRPRHRGITHSLVALAVVSVCAYAAAGLLVACAVAVGYFSHLLFDNSVKLS
;
A
#
# COMPACT_ATOMS: atom_id res chain seq x y z
N MET A 1 6.71 -15.10 7.09
CA MET A 1 5.58 -14.49 6.37
C MET A 1 5.50 -15.11 4.99
N ASN A 2 4.45 -15.88 4.73
CA ASN A 2 4.25 -16.52 3.44
C ASN A 2 3.37 -15.61 2.59
N TRP A 3 3.98 -14.61 1.94
CA TRP A 3 3.26 -13.61 1.13
C TRP A 3 2.32 -14.24 0.09
N LYS A 4 2.64 -15.44 -0.41
CA LYS A 4 1.77 -16.19 -1.33
C LYS A 4 0.45 -16.56 -0.66
N THR A 5 0.50 -16.99 0.60
CA THR A 5 -0.70 -17.34 1.38
C THR A 5 -1.57 -16.11 1.61
N HIS A 6 -0.99 -14.98 2.03
CA HIS A 6 -1.75 -13.74 2.22
C HIS A 6 -2.38 -13.23 0.92
N LEU A 7 -1.62 -13.25 -0.18
CA LEU A 7 -2.11 -12.88 -1.50
C LEU A 7 -3.28 -13.76 -1.93
N LEU A 8 -3.12 -15.08 -1.85
CA LEU A 8 -4.14 -16.05 -2.31
C LEU A 8 -5.38 -16.02 -1.42
N LEU A 9 -5.21 -15.96 -0.10
CA LEU A 9 -6.31 -15.88 0.85
C LEU A 9 -7.09 -14.58 0.68
N GLY A 10 -6.40 -13.44 0.61
CA GLY A 10 -7.01 -12.14 0.36
C GLY A 10 -7.77 -12.12 -0.97
N ALA A 11 -7.17 -12.64 -2.04
CA ALA A 11 -7.83 -12.71 -3.35
C ALA A 11 -9.07 -13.60 -3.34
N ALA A 12 -9.00 -14.79 -2.73
CA ALA A 12 -10.13 -15.70 -2.63
C ALA A 12 -11.28 -15.10 -1.82
N LEU A 13 -10.98 -14.47 -0.68
CA LEU A 13 -11.99 -13.81 0.16
C LEU A 13 -12.60 -12.60 -0.53
N GLY A 14 -11.78 -11.76 -1.20
CA GLY A 14 -12.27 -10.62 -1.98
C GLY A 14 -13.20 -11.05 -3.12
N ALA A 15 -12.83 -12.10 -3.85
CA ALA A 15 -13.66 -12.67 -4.90
C ALA A 15 -15.00 -13.17 -4.33
N ALA A 16 -14.96 -13.92 -3.23
CA ALA A 16 -16.16 -14.46 -2.59
C ALA A 16 -17.09 -13.34 -2.09
N VAL A 17 -16.56 -12.36 -1.36
CA VAL A 17 -17.34 -11.22 -0.86
C VAL A 17 -17.95 -10.43 -2.00
N CYS A 18 -17.21 -10.17 -3.08
CA CYS A 18 -17.72 -9.49 -4.27
C CYS A 18 -18.87 -10.29 -4.91
N TYR A 19 -18.66 -11.59 -5.14
CA TYR A 19 -19.62 -12.48 -5.78
C TYR A 19 -20.95 -12.58 -5.01
N PHE A 20 -20.88 -12.69 -3.68
CA PHE A 20 -22.07 -12.92 -2.84
C PHE A 20 -22.78 -11.63 -2.43
N LEU A 21 -22.08 -10.50 -2.28
CA LEU A 21 -22.67 -9.28 -1.70
C LEU A 21 -22.85 -8.13 -2.70
N PHE A 22 -22.11 -8.11 -3.81
CA PHE A 22 -22.11 -6.96 -4.72
C PHE A 22 -22.59 -7.29 -6.13
N THR A 23 -22.00 -8.30 -6.77
CA THR A 23 -22.16 -8.50 -8.21
C THR A 23 -21.74 -9.91 -8.63
N LYS A 24 -22.38 -10.46 -9.68
CA LYS A 24 -21.97 -11.71 -10.32
C LYS A 24 -21.14 -11.48 -11.59
N ASP A 25 -20.89 -10.22 -11.95
CA ASP A 25 -20.07 -9.87 -13.11
C ASP A 25 -18.63 -10.37 -12.91
N ALA A 26 -18.15 -11.18 -13.84
CA ALA A 26 -16.86 -11.86 -13.72
C ALA A 26 -15.68 -10.87 -13.67
N LEU A 27 -15.79 -9.74 -14.38
CA LEU A 27 -14.74 -8.73 -14.40
C LEU A 27 -14.65 -8.00 -13.05
N GLN A 28 -15.78 -7.61 -12.47
CA GLN A 28 -15.81 -6.99 -11.13
C GLN A 28 -15.35 -7.96 -10.03
N VAL A 29 -15.68 -9.24 -10.12
CA VAL A 29 -15.20 -10.28 -9.18
C VAL A 29 -13.68 -10.45 -9.31
N ALA A 30 -13.16 -10.54 -10.54
CA ALA A 30 -11.72 -10.63 -10.78
C ALA A 30 -10.98 -9.38 -10.27
N LEU A 31 -11.53 -8.19 -10.51
CA LEU A 31 -10.97 -6.93 -10.01
C LEU A 31 -10.93 -6.92 -8.48
N ALA A 32 -12.03 -7.31 -7.82
CA ALA A 32 -12.09 -7.40 -6.36
C ALA A 32 -11.07 -8.40 -5.80
N ALA A 33 -10.86 -9.54 -6.47
CA ALA A 33 -9.85 -10.52 -6.10
C ALA A 33 -8.43 -9.93 -6.17
N VAL A 34 -8.10 -9.23 -7.25
CA VAL A 34 -6.79 -8.58 -7.42
C VAL A 34 -6.58 -7.50 -6.35
N LEU A 35 -7.58 -6.65 -6.11
CA LEU A 35 -7.51 -5.58 -5.12
C LEU A 35 -7.37 -6.14 -3.70
N ALA A 36 -8.16 -7.14 -3.35
CA ALA A 36 -8.10 -7.78 -2.03
C ALA A 36 -6.75 -8.51 -1.84
N GLY A 37 -6.28 -9.28 -2.82
CA GLY A 37 -4.97 -9.91 -2.77
C GLY A 37 -3.84 -8.88 -2.61
N GLY A 38 -3.86 -7.81 -3.39
CA GLY A 38 -2.86 -6.74 -3.29
C GLY A 38 -2.90 -6.03 -1.93
N SER A 39 -4.11 -5.72 -1.43
CA SER A 39 -4.30 -5.07 -0.13
C SER A 39 -3.87 -5.94 1.05
N ALA A 40 -3.97 -7.27 0.93
CA ALA A 40 -3.47 -8.21 1.93
C ALA A 40 -1.94 -8.11 2.12
N LEU A 41 -1.20 -7.53 1.18
CA LEU A 41 0.25 -7.33 1.30
C LEU A 41 0.62 -5.94 1.86
N LEU A 42 -0.35 -5.03 2.03
CA LEU A 42 -0.10 -3.68 2.54
C LEU A 42 0.46 -3.67 3.96
N PRO A 43 -0.01 -4.53 4.89
CA PRO A 43 0.55 -4.57 6.24
C PRO A 43 2.07 -4.77 6.26
N ASP A 44 2.62 -5.52 5.31
CA ASP A 44 4.04 -5.89 5.28
C ASP A 44 4.97 -4.83 4.67
N ILE A 45 4.41 -3.71 4.21
CA ILE A 45 5.19 -2.57 3.70
C ILE A 45 6.11 -2.03 4.80
N ASP A 46 5.73 -2.14 6.08
CA ASP A 46 6.52 -1.67 7.21
C ASP A 46 7.71 -2.57 7.59
N ILE A 47 7.86 -3.75 6.97
CA ILE A 47 8.96 -4.68 7.23
C ILE A 47 10.15 -4.34 6.32
N ARG A 48 11.27 -3.84 6.89
CA ARG A 48 12.44 -3.31 6.16
C ARG A 48 13.00 -4.19 5.04
N ASN A 49 12.87 -5.52 5.18
CA ASN A 49 13.42 -6.48 4.22
C ASN A 49 12.34 -7.23 3.43
N SER A 50 11.06 -6.86 3.56
CA SER A 50 10.00 -7.50 2.77
C SER A 50 10.12 -7.13 1.29
N LYS A 51 9.62 -8.01 0.42
CA LYS A 51 9.51 -7.71 -1.02
C LYS A 51 8.64 -6.47 -1.25
N ALA A 52 7.57 -6.33 -0.47
CA ALA A 52 6.69 -5.17 -0.52
C ALA A 52 7.46 -3.87 -0.24
N SER A 53 8.23 -3.81 0.86
CA SER A 53 9.04 -2.63 1.18
C SER A 53 10.06 -2.30 0.09
N LYS A 54 10.73 -3.30 -0.49
CA LYS A 54 11.69 -3.08 -1.58
C LYS A 54 11.02 -2.46 -2.81
N ILE A 55 9.84 -2.95 -3.17
CA ILE A 55 9.03 -2.39 -4.25
C ILE A 55 8.59 -0.96 -3.90
N THR A 56 8.14 -0.71 -2.68
CA THR A 56 7.77 0.63 -2.22
C THR A 56 8.93 1.62 -2.36
N TYR A 57 10.15 1.26 -1.92
CA TYR A 57 11.32 2.14 -2.11
C TYR A 57 11.71 2.33 -3.57
N LEU A 58 11.54 1.32 -4.41
CA LEU A 58 11.77 1.46 -5.85
C LEU A 58 10.79 2.47 -6.47
N ILE A 59 9.50 2.36 -6.13
CA ILE A 59 8.45 3.29 -6.58
C ILE A 59 8.74 4.70 -6.06
N LEU A 60 9.05 4.84 -4.76
CA LEU A 60 9.39 6.14 -4.17
C LEU A 60 10.64 6.75 -4.79
N GLY A 61 11.68 5.96 -5.07
CA GLY A 61 12.88 6.42 -5.76
C GLY A 61 12.59 6.90 -7.18
N GLY A 62 11.79 6.14 -7.94
CA GLY A 62 11.33 6.55 -9.27
C GLY A 62 10.49 7.83 -9.23
N ALA A 63 9.55 7.93 -8.30
CA ALA A 63 8.72 9.12 -8.09
C ALA A 63 9.57 10.34 -7.68
N ALA A 64 10.58 10.15 -6.82
CA ALA A 64 11.50 11.21 -6.42
C ALA A 64 12.32 11.73 -7.61
N LEU A 65 12.80 10.84 -8.49
CA LEU A 65 13.50 11.23 -9.71
C LEU A 65 12.59 12.04 -10.65
N VAL A 66 11.37 11.57 -10.89
CA VAL A 66 10.40 12.28 -11.74
C VAL A 66 10.05 13.64 -11.16
N ALA A 67 9.77 13.71 -9.85
CA ALA A 67 9.45 14.96 -9.17
C ALA A 67 10.62 15.95 -9.20
N ALA A 68 11.85 15.51 -8.91
CA ALA A 68 13.03 16.36 -8.99
C ALA A 68 13.28 16.86 -10.43
N ALA A 69 13.12 16.00 -11.43
CA ALA A 69 13.25 16.37 -12.84
C ALA A 69 12.19 17.40 -13.25
N TRP A 70 10.94 17.19 -12.85
CA TRP A 70 9.85 18.13 -13.10
C TRP A 70 10.10 19.51 -12.46
N LEU A 71 10.49 19.53 -11.18
CA LEU A 71 10.75 20.77 -10.45
C LEU A 71 11.95 21.54 -10.98
N SER A 72 12.99 20.83 -11.45
CA SER A 72 14.15 21.46 -12.05
C SER A 72 13.88 21.86 -13.50
N PHE A 73 13.81 20.88 -14.40
CA PHE A 73 13.78 21.12 -15.84
C PHE A 73 12.45 21.68 -16.33
N GLY A 74 11.33 21.34 -15.69
CA GLY A 74 10.02 21.92 -16.00
C GLY A 74 9.93 23.41 -15.66
N SER A 75 10.81 23.92 -14.79
CA SER A 75 10.94 25.34 -14.47
C SER A 75 12.12 26.02 -15.20
N GLY A 76 12.74 25.35 -16.17
CA GLY A 76 13.91 25.86 -16.88
C GLY A 76 15.21 25.93 -16.05
N LYS A 77 15.28 25.23 -14.92
CA LYS A 77 16.48 25.15 -14.07
C LYS A 77 17.44 24.06 -14.57
N GLY A 78 18.63 23.96 -13.97
CA GLY A 78 19.72 23.11 -14.42
C GLY A 78 19.90 21.80 -13.64
N ALA A 79 20.99 21.12 -13.95
CA ALA A 79 21.37 19.86 -13.28
C ALA A 79 21.70 20.05 -11.79
N TRP A 80 22.15 21.25 -11.39
CA TRP A 80 22.46 21.56 -10.00
C TRP A 80 21.19 21.60 -9.14
N GLU A 81 20.15 22.30 -9.59
CA GLU A 81 18.86 22.34 -8.89
C GLU A 81 18.18 20.98 -8.88
N PHE A 82 18.34 20.19 -9.95
CA PHE A 82 17.89 18.80 -9.97
C PHE A 82 18.53 17.98 -8.85
N ALA A 83 19.86 18.06 -8.68
CA ALA A 83 20.56 17.36 -7.61
C ALA A 83 20.10 17.82 -6.22
N LEU A 84 19.90 19.13 -6.03
CA LEU A 84 19.39 19.68 -4.76
C LEU A 84 17.97 19.18 -4.45
N TYR A 85 17.06 19.21 -5.43
CA TYR A 85 15.69 18.72 -5.24
C TYR A 85 15.67 17.22 -4.99
N LEU A 86 16.48 16.44 -5.72
CA LEU A 86 16.58 15.01 -5.49
C LEU A 86 17.10 14.70 -4.09
N CYS A 87 18.18 15.36 -3.65
CA CYS A 87 18.71 15.23 -2.30
C CYS A 87 17.69 15.62 -1.23
N ALA A 88 16.94 16.70 -1.43
CA ALA A 88 15.91 17.15 -0.49
C ALA A 88 14.76 16.14 -0.39
N ILE A 89 14.25 15.64 -1.52
CA ILE A 89 13.15 14.66 -1.56
C ILE A 89 13.60 13.33 -0.95
N VAL A 90 14.75 12.79 -1.37
CA VAL A 90 15.29 11.53 -0.84
C VAL A 90 15.61 11.66 0.64
N GLY A 91 16.25 12.75 1.06
CA GLY A 91 16.52 13.03 2.46
C GLY A 91 15.24 13.11 3.29
N GLY A 92 14.20 13.78 2.78
CA GLY A 92 12.87 13.82 3.40
C GLY A 92 12.25 12.43 3.56
N ILE A 93 12.29 11.59 2.51
CA ILE A 93 11.80 10.20 2.56
C ILE A 93 12.54 9.40 3.63
N LEU A 94 13.87 9.51 3.70
CA LEU A 94 14.68 8.80 4.68
C LEU A 94 14.42 9.28 6.12
N ILE A 95 14.22 10.58 6.33
CA ILE A 95 13.85 11.13 7.64
C ILE A 95 12.48 10.61 8.06
N VAL A 96 11.50 10.65 7.17
CA VAL A 96 10.15 10.13 7.43
C VAL A 96 10.20 8.64 7.76
N ASP A 97 10.94 7.85 6.98
CA ASP A 97 11.13 6.42 7.24
C ASP A 97 11.82 6.17 8.60
N LEU A 98 12.83 6.98 8.95
CA LEU A 98 13.53 6.87 10.22
C LEU A 98 12.62 7.20 11.42
N LEU A 99 11.77 8.23 11.29
CA LEU A 99 10.93 8.73 12.38
C LEU A 99 9.65 7.91 12.57
N ILE A 100 9.03 7.47 11.47
CA ILE A 100 7.69 6.86 11.52
C ILE A 100 7.77 5.34 11.56
N ARG A 101 8.80 4.72 10.95
CA ARG A 101 8.80 3.26 10.76
C ARG A 101 9.19 2.51 12.03
N PRO A 102 8.28 1.76 12.66
CA PRO A 102 8.57 1.08 13.92
C PRO A 102 9.59 -0.04 13.74
N ARG A 103 10.39 -0.29 14.78
CA ARG A 103 11.42 -1.34 14.78
C ARG A 103 10.83 -2.76 14.83
N HIS A 104 9.60 -2.90 15.31
CA HIS A 104 8.85 -4.15 15.42
C HIS A 104 7.43 -3.94 14.92
N ARG A 105 6.99 -4.72 13.91
CA ARG A 105 5.64 -4.76 13.27
C ARG A 105 4.78 -3.54 13.61
N GLY A 106 4.86 -2.54 12.74
CA GLY A 106 4.41 -1.19 12.95
C GLY A 106 2.91 -0.95 12.72
N ILE A 107 2.60 0.32 12.46
CA ILE A 107 1.22 0.86 12.44
C ILE A 107 0.34 0.14 11.41
N THR A 108 0.92 -0.40 10.34
CA THR A 108 0.20 -1.13 9.29
C THR A 108 -0.30 -2.51 9.75
N HIS A 109 0.06 -2.96 10.95
CA HIS A 109 -0.55 -4.11 11.62
C HIS A 109 -1.56 -3.67 12.69
N SER A 110 -2.45 -2.73 12.35
CA SER A 110 -3.49 -2.21 13.25
C SER A 110 -4.85 -2.06 12.54
N LEU A 111 -5.92 -2.14 13.32
CA LEU A 111 -7.28 -1.86 12.85
C LEU A 111 -7.47 -0.39 12.45
N VAL A 112 -6.69 0.52 13.04
CA VAL A 112 -6.70 1.94 12.65
C VAL A 112 -6.17 2.11 11.22
N ALA A 113 -5.06 1.45 10.88
CA ALA A 113 -4.52 1.50 9.52
C ALA A 113 -5.49 0.86 8.50
N LEU A 114 -6.12 -0.26 8.85
CA LEU A 114 -7.20 -0.86 8.07
C LEU A 114 -8.32 0.15 7.80
N ALA A 115 -8.81 0.85 8.84
CA ALA A 115 -9.88 1.82 8.72
C ALA A 115 -9.49 3.00 7.81
N VAL A 116 -8.32 3.59 8.03
CA VAL A 116 -7.80 4.71 7.22
C VAL A 116 -7.69 4.30 5.75
N VAL A 117 -7.05 3.15 5.47
CA VAL A 117 -6.88 2.67 4.09
C VAL A 117 -8.24 2.39 3.43
N SER A 118 -9.19 1.81 4.16
CA SER A 118 -10.53 1.52 3.64
C SER A 118 -11.35 2.79 3.36
N VAL A 119 -11.26 3.81 4.22
CA VAL A 119 -11.91 5.11 4.01
C VAL A 119 -11.30 5.83 2.79
N CYS A 120 -9.97 5.84 2.66
CA CYS A 120 -9.31 6.39 1.48
C CYS A 120 -9.73 5.66 0.20
N ALA A 121 -9.83 4.32 0.23
CA ALA A 121 -10.29 3.52 -0.90
C ALA A 121 -11.76 3.83 -1.27
N TYR A 122 -12.62 4.02 -0.27
CA TYR A 122 -14.01 4.43 -0.47
C TYR A 122 -14.11 5.80 -1.14
N ALA A 123 -13.37 6.79 -0.64
CA ALA A 123 -13.37 8.12 -1.20
C ALA A 123 -12.84 8.15 -2.65
N ALA A 124 -11.85 7.31 -2.96
CA ALA A 124 -11.22 7.29 -4.28
C ALA A 124 -12.04 6.55 -5.35
N ALA A 125 -12.66 5.42 -4.99
CA ALA A 125 -13.22 4.49 -5.97
C ALA A 125 -14.54 3.82 -5.55
N GLY A 126 -15.13 4.25 -4.43
CA GLY A 126 -16.44 3.80 -3.97
C GLY A 126 -16.44 2.50 -3.15
N LEU A 127 -17.65 2.03 -2.86
CA LEU A 127 -17.91 0.99 -1.86
C LEU A 127 -17.28 -0.36 -2.19
N LEU A 128 -17.40 -0.83 -3.44
CA LEU A 128 -16.88 -2.14 -3.85
C LEU A 128 -15.37 -2.21 -3.63
N VAL A 129 -14.64 -1.18 -4.05
CA VAL A 129 -13.18 -1.11 -3.90
C VAL A 129 -12.79 -1.04 -2.42
N ALA A 130 -13.49 -0.22 -1.62
CA ALA A 130 -13.28 -0.15 -0.18
C ALA A 130 -13.45 -1.51 0.51
N CYS A 131 -14.51 -2.25 0.17
CA CYS A 131 -14.76 -3.57 0.76
C CYS A 131 -13.71 -4.60 0.32
N ALA A 132 -13.32 -4.63 -0.96
CA ALA A 132 -12.24 -5.52 -1.42
C ALA A 132 -10.92 -5.24 -0.67
N VAL A 133 -10.55 -3.96 -0.53
CA VAL A 133 -9.35 -3.54 0.20
C VAL A 133 -9.45 -3.90 1.69
N ALA A 134 -10.60 -3.65 2.32
CA ALA A 134 -10.83 -3.96 3.72
C ALA A 134 -10.73 -5.47 3.99
N VAL A 135 -11.36 -6.30 3.16
CA VAL A 135 -11.35 -7.76 3.28
C VAL A 135 -9.94 -8.31 3.14
N GLY A 136 -9.21 -7.88 2.11
CA GLY A 136 -7.84 -8.32 1.89
C GLY A 136 -6.91 -7.95 3.04
N TYR A 137 -6.91 -6.68 3.45
CA TYR A 137 -6.10 -6.19 4.56
C TYR A 137 -6.47 -6.89 5.88
N PHE A 138 -7.76 -7.03 6.18
CA PHE A 138 -8.23 -7.68 7.40
C PHE A 138 -7.86 -9.17 7.43
N SER A 139 -7.92 -9.87 6.29
CA SER A 139 -7.50 -11.26 6.19
C SER A 139 -6.03 -11.46 6.60
N HIS A 140 -5.17 -10.50 6.26
CA HIS A 140 -3.77 -10.49 6.69
C HIS A 140 -3.65 -10.35 8.20
N LEU A 141 -4.34 -9.37 8.79
CA LEU A 141 -4.31 -9.13 10.24
C LEU A 141 -4.77 -10.36 11.03
N LEU A 142 -5.85 -11.02 10.57
CA LEU A 142 -6.36 -12.25 11.17
C LEU A 142 -5.36 -13.39 11.07
N PHE A 143 -4.80 -13.63 9.87
CA PHE A 143 -3.88 -14.74 9.65
C PHE A 143 -2.60 -14.60 10.49
N ASP A 144 -2.12 -13.36 10.66
CA ASP A 144 -0.92 -13.06 11.45
C ASP A 144 -1.20 -12.91 12.96
N ASN A 145 -2.44 -13.13 13.42
CA ASN A 145 -2.88 -12.87 14.81
C ASN A 145 -2.45 -11.48 15.31
N SER A 146 -2.49 -10.49 14.42
CA SER A 146 -1.93 -9.16 14.62
C SER A 146 -3.00 -8.08 14.74
N VAL A 147 -4.21 -8.47 15.12
CA VAL A 147 -5.32 -7.56 15.37
C VAL A 147 -5.02 -6.71 16.61
N LYS A 148 -4.48 -5.52 16.39
CA LYS A 148 -4.25 -4.49 17.41
C LYS A 148 -5.20 -3.32 17.21
N LEU A 149 -5.69 -2.75 18.30
CA LEU A 149 -6.51 -1.53 18.27
C LEU A 149 -5.68 -0.27 17.99
N SER A 150 -4.39 -0.28 18.33
CA SER A 150 -3.39 0.76 18.02
C SER A 150 -1.99 0.20 18.22
#